data_AF-A0A484Y267-F1
#
_entry.id   AF-A0A484Y267-F1
#
_cell.length_a   1.000
_cell.length_b   1.000
_cell.length_c   1.000
_cell.angle_alpha   90.00
_cell.angle_beta   90.00
_cell.angle_gamma   90.00
#
_symmetry.space_group_name_H-M   'P 1'
#
loop_
_entity.id
_entity.type
_entity.pdbx_description
1 polymer ?
#
loop_
_entity_poly.entity_id
_entity_poly.type
_entity_poly.pdbx_seq_one_letter_code
_entity_poly.pdbx_strand_id
1 'polypeptide(L)' 'MLTQIGYVPNVVQSDGTVEGLRQLIFIYPSLLAVITIVAMGCFYNLNEKMYVRIVEEIELRKRTA' A
#
# COMPACT_ATOMS: atom_id res chain seq x y z
N MET A 1 -21.87 -0.85 -1.26
CA MET A 1 -21.35 0.09 -2.28
C MET A 1 -21.96 -0.10 -3.66
N LEU A 2 -22.00 -1.29 -4.25
CA LEU A 2 -22.66 -1.52 -5.55
C LEU A 2 -24.15 -1.14 -5.56
N THR A 3 -24.87 -1.44 -4.49
CA THR A 3 -26.26 -0.99 -4.28
C THR A 3 -26.41 0.52 -4.14
N GLN A 4 -25.38 1.24 -3.69
CA GLN A 4 -25.42 2.71 -3.55
C GLN A 4 -25.25 3.43 -4.89
N ILE A 5 -24.57 2.81 -5.85
CA ILE A 5 -24.43 3.31 -7.23
C ILE A 5 -25.56 2.81 -8.15
N GLY A 6 -26.57 2.13 -7.60
CA GLY A 6 -27.73 1.64 -8.36
C GLY A 6 -27.43 0.44 -9.25
N TYR A 7 -26.42 -0.38 -8.91
CA TYR A 7 -26.10 -1.57 -9.69
C TYR A 7 -27.21 -2.63 -9.63
N VAL A 8 -27.65 -3.10 -10.80
CA VAL A 8 -28.63 -4.20 -10.93
C VAL A 8 -28.03 -5.29 -11.83
N PRO A 9 -27.93 -6.55 -11.39
CA PRO A 9 -27.30 -7.59 -12.19
C PRO A 9 -28.11 -7.93 -13.46
N ASN A 10 -27.41 -8.42 -14.48
CA ASN A 10 -27.99 -8.98 -15.71
C ASN A 10 -28.91 -8.04 -16.52
N VAL A 11 -28.73 -6.73 -16.36
CA VAL A 11 -29.40 -5.69 -17.14
C VAL A 11 -28.40 -4.63 -17.59
N VAL A 12 -28.79 -3.82 -18.57
CA VAL A 12 -27.99 -2.65 -18.98
C VAL A 12 -27.97 -1.64 -17.83
N GLN A 13 -26.78 -1.22 -17.42
CA GLN A 13 -26.61 -0.26 -16.34
C GLN A 13 -26.88 1.17 -16.83
N SER A 14 -27.34 2.03 -15.93
CA SER A 14 -27.41 3.46 -16.21
C SER A 14 -26.00 4.05 -16.35
N ASP A 15 -25.85 5.14 -17.10
CA ASP A 15 -24.56 5.81 -17.29
C ASP A 15 -23.92 6.21 -15.96
N GLY A 16 -24.73 6.64 -14.99
CA GLY A 16 -24.26 6.98 -13.64
C GLY A 16 -23.72 5.76 -12.87
N THR A 17 -24.32 4.59 -13.05
CA THR A 17 -23.82 3.34 -12.45
C THR A 17 -22.51 2.89 -13.10
N VAL A 18 -22.38 3.04 -14.43
CA VAL A 18 -21.13 2.71 -15.15
C VAL A 18 -19.98 3.61 -14.69
N GLU A 19 -20.23 4.91 -14.54
CA GLU A 19 -19.22 5.84 -14.03
C GLU A 19 -18.87 5.53 -12.57
N GLY A 20 -19.86 5.23 -11.73
CA GLY A 20 -19.63 4.77 -10.35
C GLY A 20 -18.76 3.52 -10.28
N LEU A 21 -18.96 2.55 -11.18
CA LEU A 21 -18.10 1.36 -11.30
C LEU A 21 -16.68 1.72 -11.71
N ARG A 22 -16.52 2.63 -12.69
CA ARG A 22 -15.20 3.07 -13.14
C ARG A 22 -14.42 3.72 -12.00
N GLN A 23 -15.03 4.63 -11.27
CA GLN A 23 -14.42 5.26 -10.10
C GLN A 23 -14.02 4.23 -9.05
N LEU A 24 -14.88 3.25 -8.80
CA LEU A 24 -14.61 2.20 -7.82
C LEU A 24 -13.35 1.38 -8.15
N ILE A 25 -13.18 1.03 -9.42
CA ILE A 25 -12.01 0.28 -9.90
C ILE A 25 -10.70 1.05 -9.70
N PHE A 26 -10.72 2.39 -9.74
CA PHE A 26 -9.52 3.20 -9.51
C PHE A 26 -9.29 3.52 -8.02
N ILE A 27 -10.35 3.87 -7.27
CA ILE A 27 -10.22 4.32 -5.88
C ILE A 27 -9.61 3.22 -5.00
N TYR A 28 -10.03 1.95 -5.15
CA TYR A 28 -9.53 0.87 -4.32
C TYR A 28 -8.02 0.62 -4.49
N PRO A 29 -7.49 0.37 -5.71
CA PRO A 29 -6.05 0.24 -5.91
C PRO A 29 -5.28 1.49 -5.53
N SER A 30 -5.78 2.70 -5.81
CA SER A 30 -5.11 3.94 -5.44
C SER A 30 -4.99 4.11 -3.93
N LEU A 31 -6.05 3.84 -3.18
CA LEU A 31 -6.02 3.91 -1.71
C LEU A 31 -5.05 2.88 -1.13
N LEU A 32 -5.07 1.64 -1.64
CA LEU A 32 -4.12 0.60 -1.23
C LEU A 32 -2.68 0.97 -1.57
N ALA A 33 -2.42 1.58 -2.73
CA ALA A 33 -1.10 2.06 -3.11
C ALA A 33 -0.60 3.15 -2.16
N VAL A 34 -1.44 4.12 -1.81
CA VAL A 34 -1.08 5.16 -0.83
C VAL A 34 -0.79 4.55 0.54
N ILE A 35 -1.63 3.62 1.01
CA ILE A 35 -1.39 2.90 2.27
C ILE A 35 -0.06 2.16 2.22
N THR A 36 0.25 1.50 1.11
CA THR A 36 1.52 0.77 0.94
C THR A 36 2.71 1.71 0.96
N ILE A 37 2.64 2.85 0.28
CA ILE A 37 3.69 3.87 0.27
C ILE A 37 3.91 4.42 1.68
N VAL A 38 2.84 4.75 2.40
CA VAL A 38 2.92 5.20 3.79
C VAL A 38 3.51 4.10 4.68
N ALA A 39 3.06 2.85 4.51
CA ALA A 39 3.56 1.74 5.29
C ALA A 39 5.05 1.47 5.03
N MET A 40 5.48 1.52 3.77
CA MET A 40 6.88 1.40 3.39
C MET A 40 7.71 2.58 3.90
N GLY A 41 7.22 3.81 3.78
CA GLY A 41 7.93 5.00 4.25
C GLY A 41 8.04 5.10 5.78
N CYS A 42 6.99 4.71 6.50
CA CYS A 42 6.92 4.83 7.96
C CYS A 42 7.42 3.59 8.70
N PHE A 43 6.93 2.39 8.34
CA PHE A 43 7.24 1.14 9.06
C PHE A 43 8.40 0.36 8.43
N TYR A 44 8.65 0.54 7.14
CA TYR A 44 9.78 -0.06 6.43
C TYR A 44 10.94 0.93 6.30
N ASN A 45 11.23 1.69 7.37
CA ASN A 45 12.48 2.43 7.47
C ASN A 45 13.59 1.38 7.34
N LEU A 46 14.38 1.46 6.27
CA LEU A 46 15.35 0.45 5.90
C LEU A 46 16.02 -0.13 7.15
N ASN A 47 15.78 -1.42 7.36
CA ASN A 47 16.50 -2.27 8.33
C ASN A 47 18.03 -2.15 8.19
N GLU A 48 18.50 -1.50 7.12
CA GLU A 48 19.84 -0.99 6.90
C GLU A 48 20.42 -0.24 8.11
N LYS A 49 19.64 0.59 8.82
CA LYS A 49 20.17 1.25 10.05
C LYS A 49 20.54 0.25 11.14
N MET A 50 19.76 -0.82 11.28
CA MET A 50 20.02 -1.88 12.25
C MET A 50 21.14 -2.81 11.76
N TYR A 51 21.16 -3.13 10.46
CA TYR A 51 22.23 -3.88 9.82
C TYR A 51 23.60 -3.19 9.97
N VAL A 52 23.69 -1.89 9.66
CA VAL A 52 24.91 -1.10 9.83
C VAL A 52 25.36 -1.12 11.28
N ARG A 53 24.43 -0.91 12.23
CA ARG A 53 24.72 -0.99 13.66
C ARG A 53 25.29 -2.36 14.07
N ILE A 54 24.70 -3.46 13.59
CA ILE A 54 25.16 -4.82 13.89
C ILE A 54 26.57 -5.07 13.31
N VAL A 55 26.83 -4.63 12.08
CA VAL A 55 28.15 -4.76 11.45
C VAL A 55 29.22 -3.96 12.21
N GLU A 56 28.91 -2.73 12.60
CA GLU A 56 29.81 -1.85 13.35
C GLU A 56 30.16 -2.45 14.73
N GLU A 57 29.17 -3.04 15.41
CA GLU A 57 29.38 -3.79 16.66
C GLU A 57 30.31 -5.01 16.47
N ILE A 58 30.15 -5.75 15.36
CA ILE A 58 31.00 -6.90 15.05
C ILE A 58 32.44 -6.47 14.74
N GLU A 59 32.63 -5.38 14.00
CA GLU A 59 33.97 -4.86 13.68
C GLU A 59 34.70 -4.35 14.92
N LEU A 60 34.02 -3.62 15.81
CA LEU A 60 34.58 -3.17 17.08
C LEU A 60 35.13 -4.35 17.90
N ARG A 61 34.34 -5.42 18.03
CA ARG A 61 34.76 -6.64 18.75
C ARG A 61 35.98 -7.31 18.14
N LYS A 62 36.11 -7.31 16.81
CA LYS A 62 37.29 -7.87 16.12
C LYS A 62 38.55 -7.03 16.30
N ARG A 63 38.42 -5.73 16.58
CA ARG A 63 39.54 -4.80 16.72
C ARG A 63 40.09 -4.74 18.15
N THR A 64 39.26 -5.10 19.13
CA THR A 64 39.62 -5.13 20.56
C THR A 64 40.09 -6.52 21.02
N ALA A 65 39.93 -7.55 20.19
CA ALA A 65 40.47 -8.90 20.38
C ALA A 65 41.78 -9.08 19.61
#